data_AF-A0A950H0A7-F1
#
_entry.id   AF-A0A950H0A7-F1
#
_cell.length_a   1.000
_cell.length_b   1.000
_cell.length_c   1.000
_cell.angle_alpha   90.00
_cell.angle_beta   90.00
_cell.angle_gamma   90.00
#
_symmetry.space_group_name_H-M   'P 1'
#
loop_
_entity.id
_entity.type
_entity.pdbx_description
1 polymer ?
#
loop_
_entity_poly.entity_id
_entity_poly.type
_entity_poly.pdbx_seq_one_letter_code
_entity_poly.pdbx_strand_id
1 'polypeptide(L)'
;LVIADGFYEWRRDGVSGPKGPKQAYLIRRVDQAPMGFAGLMETWSDPNGGEIDTACIITTFANGLMAAVHERMPAIIQPETFSTWLDNDGVDVAEASALLRPAPDEALELVPVGPAVNRVANDGAMVQTPVGQAIRAAASAEAR
;
A
#
# COMPACT_ATOMS: atom_id res chain seq x y z
N LEU A 1 6.42 10.96 -4.45
CA LEU A 1 6.32 9.50 -4.20
C LEU A 1 6.47 9.25 -2.71
N VAL A 2 5.70 8.35 -2.13
CA VAL A 2 5.95 7.82 -0.78
C VAL A 2 6.56 6.43 -0.92
N ILE A 3 7.80 6.25 -0.45
CA ILE A 3 8.56 5.01 -0.63
C ILE A 3 8.43 4.13 0.62
N ALA A 4 8.19 2.84 0.43
CA ALA A 4 8.18 1.86 1.53
C ALA A 4 8.52 0.45 1.03
N ASP A 5 8.98 -0.43 1.93
CA ASP A 5 9.15 -1.86 1.62
C ASP A 5 7.81 -2.61 1.48
N GLY A 6 6.74 -2.03 2.01
CA GLY A 6 5.40 -2.57 2.03
C GLY A 6 4.45 -1.73 2.89
N PHE A 7 3.21 -2.20 3.02
CA PHE A 7 2.20 -1.60 3.91
C PHE A 7 1.49 -2.70 4.70
N TYR A 8 0.86 -2.33 5.83
CA TYR A 8 0.13 -3.28 6.66
C TYR A 8 -1.37 -3.12 6.48
N GLU A 9 -2.09 -4.24 6.46
CA GLU A 9 -3.55 -4.23 6.47
C GLU A 9 -4.11 -5.38 7.30
N TRP A 10 -5.29 -5.17 7.89
CA TRP A 10 -5.87 -6.12 8.85
C TRP A 10 -7.15 -6.75 8.31
N ARG A 11 -7.08 -8.06 8.03
CA ARG A 11 -8.27 -8.83 7.67
C ARG A 11 -9.13 -9.04 8.91
N ARG A 12 -10.42 -8.71 8.80
CA ARG A 12 -11.43 -9.08 9.80
C ARG A 12 -11.92 -10.48 9.52
N ASP A 13 -11.81 -11.38 10.50
CA ASP A 13 -12.47 -12.66 10.40
C ASP A 13 -13.97 -12.44 10.70
N GLY A 14 -14.81 -12.57 9.67
CA GLY A 14 -16.25 -12.25 9.73
C GLY A 14 -17.06 -13.01 10.81
N VAL A 15 -16.45 -14.02 11.44
CA VAL A 15 -17.03 -14.84 12.51
C VAL A 15 -17.08 -14.09 13.84
N SER A 16 -16.17 -13.14 14.09
CA SER A 16 -15.96 -12.56 15.43
C SER A 16 -16.56 -11.15 15.60
N GLY A 17 -17.32 -10.67 14.62
CA GLY A 17 -17.93 -9.33 14.64
C GLY A 17 -16.90 -8.18 14.66
N PRO A 18 -17.34 -6.93 14.89
CA PRO A 18 -16.49 -5.73 14.77
C PRO A 18 -15.30 -5.66 15.74
N LYS A 19 -15.34 -6.44 16.84
CA LYS A 19 -14.33 -6.47 17.91
C LYS A 19 -13.50 -7.76 17.92
N GLY A 20 -13.66 -8.61 16.90
CA GLY A 20 -12.90 -9.84 16.76
C GLY A 20 -11.39 -9.62 16.56
N PRO A 21 -10.57 -10.65 16.85
CA PRO A 21 -9.16 -10.60 16.46
C PRO A 21 -9.05 -10.40 14.94
N LYS A 22 -8.07 -9.60 14.53
CA LYS A 22 -7.77 -9.36 13.12
C LYS A 22 -6.42 -9.98 12.79
N GLN A 23 -6.34 -10.66 11.65
CA GLN A 23 -5.07 -11.10 11.10
C GLN A 23 -4.38 -9.92 10.41
N ALA A 24 -3.18 -9.56 10.86
CA ALA A 24 -2.36 -8.56 10.20
C ALA A 24 -1.61 -9.17 9.01
N TYR A 25 -1.55 -8.44 7.91
CA TYR A 25 -0.75 -8.78 6.74
C TYR A 25 0.25 -7.67 6.46
N LEU A 26 1.49 -8.04 6.18
CA LEU A 26 2.43 -7.20 5.44
C LEU A 26 2.19 -7.46 3.95
N ILE A 27 1.82 -6.41 3.22
CA ILE A 27 1.63 -6.43 1.78
C ILE A 27 2.85 -5.78 1.15
N ARG A 28 3.52 -6.52 0.28
CA ARG A 28 4.75 -6.08 -0.39
C ARG A 28 4.84 -6.67 -1.79
N ARG A 29 5.80 -6.20 -2.58
CA ARG A 29 6.08 -6.78 -3.89
C ARG A 29 6.61 -8.20 -3.78
N VAL A 30 6.25 -9.05 -4.74
CA VAL A 30 6.74 -10.44 -4.84
C VAL A 30 8.26 -10.51 -4.99
N ASP A 31 8.84 -9.53 -5.68
CA ASP A 31 10.30 -9.40 -5.85
C ASP A 31 11.02 -8.76 -4.66
N GLN A 32 10.28 -8.39 -3.61
CA GLN A 32 10.76 -7.71 -2.40
C GLN A 32 11.47 -6.37 -2.65
N ALA A 33 11.31 -5.78 -3.84
CA ALA A 33 11.78 -4.43 -4.09
C ALA A 33 10.91 -3.39 -3.37
N PRO A 34 11.41 -2.18 -3.10
CA PRO A 34 10.61 -1.09 -2.57
C PRO A 34 9.44 -0.70 -3.50
N MET A 35 8.42 -0.13 -2.90
CA MET A 35 7.20 0.35 -3.55
C MET A 35 7.20 1.87 -3.60
N GLY A 36 6.72 2.44 -4.71
CA GLY A 36 6.42 3.87 -4.81
C GLY A 36 4.91 4.09 -4.76
N PHE A 37 4.40 4.65 -3.68
CA PHE A 37 2.99 5.05 -3.60
C PHE A 37 2.77 6.44 -4.17
N ALA A 38 1.64 6.60 -4.86
CA ALA A 38 1.12 7.90 -5.25
C ALA A 38 0.81 8.70 -3.99
N GLY A 39 1.39 9.90 -3.89
CA GLY A 39 1.16 10.77 -2.75
C GLY A 39 1.17 12.23 -3.15
N LEU A 40 0.35 13.00 -2.44
CA LEU A 40 0.29 14.45 -2.54
C LEU A 40 1.05 15.05 -1.36
N MET A 41 1.63 16.23 -1.57
CA MET A 41 2.36 16.96 -0.55
C MET A 41 1.93 18.42 -0.60
N GLU A 42 1.75 19.03 0.57
CA GLU A 42 1.43 20.44 0.72
C GLU A 42 2.05 20.98 2.01
N THR A 43 2.63 22.18 1.92
CA THR A 43 3.07 22.93 3.10
C THR A 43 1.87 23.65 3.70
N TRP A 44 1.54 23.29 4.93
CA TRP A 44 0.51 23.97 5.72
C TRP A 44 1.14 25.07 6.56
N SER A 45 0.65 26.31 6.43
CA SER A 45 1.07 27.45 7.23
C SER A 45 0.05 27.76 8.33
N ASP A 46 0.51 27.87 9.57
CA ASP A 46 -0.30 28.27 10.71
C ASP A 46 -0.45 29.80 10.82
N PRO A 47 -1.44 30.31 11.57
CA PRO A 47 -1.66 31.76 11.72
C PRO A 47 -0.54 32.53 12.45
N ASN A 48 0.37 31.84 13.14
CA ASN A 48 1.50 32.39 13.87
C ASN A 48 2.82 32.34 13.06
N GLY A 49 2.76 31.91 11.79
CA GLY A 49 3.91 31.81 10.91
C GLY A 49 4.70 30.50 11.02
N GLY A 50 4.15 29.49 11.69
CA GLY A 50 4.69 28.13 11.64
C GLY A 50 4.35 27.45 10.32
N GLU A 51 5.25 26.63 9.79
CA GLU A 51 5.01 25.84 8.58
C GLU A 51 5.27 24.35 8.85
N ILE A 52 4.41 23.50 8.29
CA ILE A 52 4.53 22.05 8.38
C ILE A 52 4.30 21.46 6.99
N ASP A 53 5.31 20.75 6.48
CA ASP A 53 5.14 19.91 5.30
C ASP A 53 4.30 18.69 5.64
N THR A 54 3.18 18.54 4.95
CA THR A 54 2.27 17.41 5.10
C THR A 54 2.22 16.61 3.81
N ALA A 55 1.95 15.31 3.94
CA ALA A 55 1.76 14.45 2.78
C ALA A 55 0.64 13.44 3.05
N CYS A 56 0.00 12.99 1.98
CA CYS A 56 -0.98 11.90 2.03
C CYS A 56 -0.68 10.85 0.96
N ILE A 57 -1.10 9.62 1.22
CA ILE A 57 -1.05 8.53 0.25
C ILE A 57 -2.42 8.43 -0.43
N ILE A 58 -2.45 8.43 -1.76
CA ILE A 58 -3.69 8.22 -2.51
C ILE A 58 -4.05 6.74 -2.48
N THR A 59 -5.32 6.46 -2.25
CA THR A 59 -5.88 5.09 -2.25
C THR A 59 -6.76 4.87 -3.48
N THR A 60 -6.83 3.61 -3.91
CA THR A 60 -7.70 3.12 -4.98
C THR A 60 -8.46 1.88 -4.49
N PHE A 61 -9.33 1.32 -5.33
CA PHE A 61 -10.02 0.06 -5.01
C PHE A 61 -9.02 -1.09 -4.86
N ALA A 62 -9.35 -2.08 -4.04
CA ALA A 62 -8.56 -3.29 -3.95
C ALA A 62 -8.55 -4.07 -5.27
N ASN A 63 -7.41 -4.66 -5.61
CA ASN A 63 -7.31 -5.68 -6.64
C ASN A 63 -7.87 -7.03 -6.13
N GLY A 64 -7.84 -8.08 -6.96
CA GLY A 64 -8.44 -9.38 -6.62
C GLY A 64 -7.80 -10.02 -5.39
N LEU A 65 -6.47 -9.89 -5.27
CA LEU A 65 -5.72 -10.40 -4.13
C LEU A 65 -6.03 -9.61 -2.84
N MET A 66 -6.06 -8.27 -2.91
CA MET A 66 -6.31 -7.39 -1.76
C MET A 66 -7.75 -7.45 -1.26
N ALA A 67 -8.72 -7.74 -2.12
CA ALA A 67 -10.13 -7.83 -1.75
C ALA A 67 -10.42 -8.89 -0.67
N ALA A 68 -9.54 -9.88 -0.52
CA ALA A 68 -9.60 -10.87 0.57
C ALA A 68 -9.24 -10.28 1.95
N VAL A 69 -8.62 -9.11 2.00
CA VAL A 69 -8.13 -8.45 3.23
C VAL A 69 -8.87 -7.13 3.48
N HIS A 70 -9.00 -6.27 2.47
CA HIS A 70 -9.58 -4.93 2.58
C HIS A 70 -10.10 -4.43 1.23
N GLU A 71 -11.06 -3.51 1.23
CA GLU A 71 -11.72 -3.01 -0.01
C GLU A 71 -10.93 -1.92 -0.75
N ARG A 72 -9.88 -1.38 -0.12
CA ARG A 72 -8.98 -0.35 -0.66
C ARG A 72 -7.52 -0.78 -0.55
N MET A 73 -6.68 -0.22 -1.41
CA MET A 73 -5.22 -0.31 -1.33
C MET A 73 -4.57 1.02 -1.74
N PRO A 74 -3.30 1.28 -1.38
CA PRO A 74 -2.54 2.40 -1.94
C PRO A 74 -2.44 2.29 -3.47
N ALA A 75 -2.50 3.42 -4.18
CA ALA A 75 -2.14 3.46 -5.58
C ALA A 75 -0.61 3.34 -5.71
N ILE A 76 -0.15 2.29 -6.37
CA ILE A 76 1.29 1.97 -6.53
C ILE A 76 1.72 2.41 -7.92
N ILE A 77 2.58 3.41 -7.99
CA ILE A 77 3.15 3.90 -9.25
C ILE A 77 4.23 2.92 -9.70
N GLN A 78 4.20 2.54 -10.98
CA GLN A 78 5.20 1.65 -11.55
C GLN A 78 6.49 2.43 -11.85
N PRO A 79 7.68 1.82 -11.69
CA PRO A 79 8.96 2.50 -11.90
C PRO A 79 9.07 3.23 -13.25
N GLU A 80 8.51 2.64 -14.30
CA GLU A 80 8.51 3.17 -15.67
C GLU A 80 7.67 4.44 -15.83
N THR A 81 6.79 4.72 -14.86
CA THR A 81 5.86 5.86 -14.85
C THR A 81 6.18 6.89 -13.77
N PHE A 82 7.31 6.75 -13.06
CA PHE A 82 7.72 7.71 -12.03
C PHE A 82 7.92 9.12 -12.57
N SER A 83 8.50 9.28 -13.76
CA SER A 83 8.69 10.59 -14.37
C SER A 83 7.35 11.26 -14.62
N THR A 84 6.36 10.52 -15.14
CA THR A 84 5.02 11.04 -15.38
C THR A 84 4.33 11.44 -14.07
N TRP A 85 4.47 10.66 -13.00
CA TRP A 85 3.88 11.00 -11.70
C TRP A 85 4.54 12.20 -11.02
N LEU A 86 5.85 12.42 -11.22
CA LEU A 86 6.63 13.44 -10.53
C LEU A 86 6.73 14.76 -11.30
N ASP A 87 6.30 14.81 -12.56
CA ASP A 87 6.37 16.00 -13.39
C ASP A 87 5.15 16.91 -13.14
N ASN A 88 5.32 17.92 -12.27
CA ASN A 88 4.27 18.88 -11.96
C ASN A 88 4.09 19.99 -13.02
N ASP A 89 5.04 20.13 -13.95
CA ASP A 89 5.06 21.23 -14.92
C ASP A 89 4.61 20.78 -16.32
N GLY A 90 4.96 19.55 -16.71
CA GLY A 90 4.75 18.99 -18.04
C GLY A 90 3.60 18.00 -18.17
N VAL A 91 3.11 17.43 -17.05
CA VAL A 91 2.04 16.44 -17.03
C VAL A 91 0.77 17.05 -16.44
N ASP A 92 -0.35 16.91 -17.14
CA ASP A 92 -1.62 17.40 -16.65
C ASP A 92 -2.27 16.44 -15.61
N VAL A 93 -3.25 16.96 -14.88
CA VAL A 93 -3.93 16.21 -13.83
C VAL A 93 -4.62 14.94 -14.36
N ALA A 94 -5.12 14.96 -15.59
CA ALA A 94 -5.81 13.81 -16.17
C ALA A 94 -4.83 12.68 -16.49
N GLU A 95 -3.68 13.01 -17.07
CA GLU A 95 -2.59 12.07 -17.34
C GLU A 95 -2.01 11.48 -16.06
N ALA A 96 -1.73 12.32 -15.05
CA ALA A 96 -1.26 11.84 -13.75
C ALA A 96 -2.31 10.93 -13.05
N SER A 97 -3.59 11.31 -13.13
CA SER A 97 -4.69 10.55 -12.53
C SER A 97 -4.90 9.18 -13.20
N ALA A 98 -4.53 9.03 -14.48
CA ALA A 98 -4.61 7.75 -15.18
C ALA A 98 -3.69 6.67 -14.59
N LEU A 99 -2.67 7.07 -13.80
CA LEU A 99 -1.79 6.16 -13.07
C LEU A 99 -2.41 5.61 -11.79
N LEU A 100 -3.52 6.19 -11.29
CA LEU A 100 -4.16 5.88 -10.00
C LEU A 100 -5.06 4.63 -10.07
N ARG A 101 -4.48 3.50 -10.46
CA ARG A 101 -5.16 2.22 -10.62
C ARG A 101 -4.66 1.17 -9.62
N PRO A 102 -5.47 0.13 -9.31
CA PRO A 102 -5.00 -1.00 -8.51
C PRO A 102 -3.78 -1.66 -9.19
N ALA A 103 -2.81 -2.12 -8.40
CA ALA A 103 -1.68 -2.86 -8.94
C ALA A 103 -2.12 -4.25 -9.45
N PRO A 104 -1.39 -4.86 -10.40
CA PRO A 104 -1.66 -6.24 -10.81
C PRO A 104 -1.63 -7.20 -9.61
N ASP A 105 -2.50 -8.21 -9.62
CA ASP A 105 -2.64 -9.19 -8.54
C ASP A 105 -1.31 -9.92 -8.29
N GLU A 106 -0.62 -10.28 -9.37
CA GLU A 106 0.67 -10.99 -9.39
C GLU A 106 1.86 -10.15 -8.90
N ALA A 107 1.71 -8.83 -8.82
CA ALA A 107 2.78 -7.95 -8.37
C ALA A 107 2.98 -8.00 -6.84
N LEU A 108 1.97 -8.45 -6.09
CA LEU A 108 1.92 -8.38 -4.63
C LEU A 108 1.85 -9.76 -3.97
N GLU A 109 2.33 -9.82 -2.73
CA GLU A 109 2.10 -10.94 -1.81
C GLU A 109 1.58 -10.43 -0.46
N LEU A 110 0.74 -11.25 0.18
CA LEU A 110 0.17 -11.01 1.51
C LEU A 110 0.89 -11.91 2.50
N VAL A 111 1.80 -11.34 3.28
CA VAL A 111 2.58 -12.06 4.29
C VAL A 111 1.87 -11.94 5.64
N PRO A 112 1.29 -13.02 6.20
CA PRO A 112 0.67 -12.94 7.53
C PRO A 112 1.76 -12.66 8.59
N VAL A 113 1.57 -11.61 9.39
CA VAL A 113 2.49 -11.22 10.47
C VAL A 113 1.83 -11.30 11.84
N GLY A 114 2.64 -11.34 12.90
CA GLY A 114 2.17 -11.41 14.28
C GLY A 114 1.59 -10.09 14.80
N PRO A 115 0.97 -10.10 16.01
CA PRO A 115 0.33 -8.92 16.59
C PRO A 115 1.29 -7.82 17.04
N ALA A 116 2.61 -8.02 16.93
CA ALA A 116 3.62 -7.03 17.30
C ALA A 116 3.41 -5.70 16.55
N VAL A 117 2.96 -5.75 15.29
CA VAL A 117 2.66 -4.56 14.47
C VAL A 117 1.52 -3.70 15.03
N ASN A 118 0.66 -4.25 15.89
CA ASN A 118 -0.48 -3.50 16.46
C ASN A 118 -0.04 -2.44 17.47
N ARG A 119 1.20 -2.52 17.98
CA ARG A 119 1.74 -1.55 18.92
C ARG A 119 2.75 -0.68 18.19
N VAL A 120 2.39 0.60 17.97
CA VAL A 120 3.21 1.59 17.26
C VAL A 120 4.61 1.82 17.85
N ALA A 121 4.81 1.50 19.13
CA ALA A 121 6.11 1.57 19.78
C ALA A 121 7.07 0.41 19.40
N ASN A 122 6.59 -0.59 18.68
CA ASN A 122 7.42 -1.66 18.15
C ASN A 122 7.90 -1.27 16.74
N ASP A 123 9.21 -1.12 16.58
CA ASP A 123 9.85 -0.64 15.35
C ASP A 123 10.95 -1.60 14.80
N GLY A 124 11.25 -2.68 15.53
CA GLY A 124 12.24 -3.66 15.10
C GLY A 124 11.74 -4.63 14.03
N ALA A 125 12.65 -5.42 13.46
CA ALA A 125 12.34 -6.39 12.39
C ALA A 125 11.24 -7.40 12.72
N MET A 126 10.94 -7.62 14.02
CA MET A 126 9.91 -8.56 14.46
C MET A 126 8.50 -8.21 13.98
N VAL A 127 8.22 -6.94 13.63
CA VAL A 127 6.91 -6.54 13.11
C VAL A 127 6.65 -7.05 11.68
N GLN A 128 7.70 -7.48 10.98
CA GLN A 128 7.62 -8.07 9.64
C GLN A 128 7.81 -9.60 9.64
N THR A 129 8.09 -10.22 10.79
CA THR A 129 8.32 -11.68 10.86
C THR A 129 7.06 -12.45 10.44
N PRO A 130 7.13 -13.29 9.40
CA PRO A 130 6.00 -14.10 8.97
C PRO A 130 5.57 -15.10 10.06
N VAL A 131 4.26 -15.23 10.26
CA VAL A 131 3.66 -16.25 11.16
C VAL A 131 2.93 -17.35 10.38
N GLY A 132 2.99 -17.31 9.05
CA GLY A 132 2.37 -18.27 8.15
C GLY A 132 2.89 -18.11 6.71
N GLN A 133 2.35 -18.93 5.81
CA GLN A 133 2.71 -18.88 4.39
C GLN A 133 2.15 -17.60 3.73
N ALA A 134 2.98 -16.95 2.92
CA ALA A 134 2.55 -15.82 2.11
C ALA A 134 1.50 -16.25 1.08
N ILE A 135 0.46 -15.44 0.91
CA ILE A 135 -0.60 -15.65 -0.09
C ILE A 135 -0.23 -14.84 -1.33
N ARG A 136 -0.28 -15.49 -2.50
CA ARG A 136 -0.02 -14.88 -3.80
C ARG A 136 -1.20 -15.16 -4.72
N ALA A 137 -1.39 -14.31 -5.71
CA ALA A 137 -2.32 -14.61 -6.80
C ALA A 137 -1.91 -15.91 -7.49
N ALA A 138 -2.90 -16.70 -7.94
CA ALA A 138 -2.60 -17.82 -8.81
C ALA A 138 -1.92 -17.29 -10.07
N ALA A 139 -0.86 -17.94 -10.55
CA ALA A 139 -0.26 -17.59 -11.83
C ALA A 139 -1.37 -17.68 -12.89
N SER A 140 -1.66 -16.56 -13.54
CA SER A 140 -2.57 -16.52 -14.68
C SER A 140 -2.05 -17.52 -15.69
N ALA A 141 -2.80 -18.60 -15.94
CA ALA A 141 -2.52 -19.48 -17.06
C ALA A 141 -2.65 -18.61 -18.31
N GLU A 142 -1.54 -18.30 -18.95
CA GLU A 142 -1.51 -17.52 -20.18
C GLU A 142 -2.54 -18.09 -21.16
N ALA A 143 -3.46 -17.24 -21.60
CA ALA A 143 -4.33 -17.54 -22.72
C ALA A 143 -3.44 -17.81 -23.93
N ARG A 144 -3.38 -19.09 -24.32
CA ARG A 144 -2.82 -19.56 -25.59
C ARG A 144 -3.59 -19.03 -26.78
#